data_AF-A0A938AT18-F1
#
_entry.id   AF-A0A938AT18-F1
#
_cell.length_a   1.000
_cell.length_b   1.000
_cell.length_c   1.000
_cell.angle_alpha   90.00
_cell.angle_beta   90.00
_cell.angle_gamma   90.00
#
_symmetry.space_group_name_H-M   'P 1'
#
loop_
_entity.id
_entity.type
_entity.pdbx_description
1 polymer ?
#
loop_
_entity_poly.entity_id
_entity_poly.type
_entity_poly.pdbx_seq_one_letter_code
_entity_poly.pdbx_strand_id
1 'polypeptide(L)'
;MLRGRSKLFWALVALVAALVVFYLPSLVAYRYTAGSQNASFLTHPWRSWRFLVAGLTVPGDSRLKTSGAAYQEADRLFRGSELEVVAARLLYLDPGDAYTFEPLPADADRSGLPADLDQATIVPPFRFVWQIEGRVRRSGQDLVIAMLDYRSGDVLWDVREELPPRHTQSTYSPTRRRARST
;
A
#
# COMPACT_ATOMS: atom_id res chain seq x y z
N MET A 1 -40.02 -22.28 -25.16
CA MET A 1 -41.02 -22.61 -24.11
C MET A 1 -40.32 -22.63 -22.75
N LEU A 2 -40.30 -21.52 -22.00
CA LEU A 2 -39.80 -21.47 -20.61
C LEU A 2 -41.00 -21.40 -19.65
N ARG A 3 -41.66 -22.54 -19.44
CA ARG A 3 -42.78 -22.65 -18.49
C ARG A 3 -42.53 -23.90 -17.65
N GLY A 4 -42.06 -23.71 -16.42
CA GLY A 4 -41.82 -24.84 -15.50
C GLY A 4 -40.73 -24.66 -14.45
N ARG A 5 -40.22 -23.45 -14.19
CA ARG A 5 -39.38 -23.21 -13.00
C ARG A 5 -40.24 -22.55 -11.93
N SER A 6 -40.39 -23.25 -10.79
CA SER A 6 -41.22 -22.84 -9.67
C SER A 6 -40.83 -21.44 -9.17
N LYS A 7 -41.79 -20.69 -8.60
CA LYS A 7 -41.51 -19.35 -8.03
C LYS A 7 -40.36 -19.39 -7.02
N LEU A 8 -40.20 -20.52 -6.31
CA LEU A 8 -39.09 -20.81 -5.40
C LEU A 8 -37.72 -20.89 -6.11
N PHE A 9 -37.65 -21.45 -7.32
CA PHE A 9 -36.40 -21.45 -8.09
C PHE A 9 -35.98 -20.02 -8.45
N TRP A 10 -36.91 -19.19 -8.92
CA TRP A 10 -36.62 -17.79 -9.24
C TRP A 10 -36.32 -16.95 -8.00
N ALA A 11 -37.00 -17.22 -6.87
CA ALA A 11 -36.70 -16.58 -5.59
C ALA A 11 -35.30 -16.98 -5.08
N LEU A 12 -34.91 -18.25 -5.23
CA LEU A 12 -33.58 -18.74 -4.87
C LEU A 12 -32.49 -18.12 -5.76
N VAL A 13 -32.73 -18.03 -7.07
CA VAL A 13 -31.81 -17.36 -8.01
C VAL A 13 -31.68 -15.88 -7.68
N ALA A 14 -32.78 -15.19 -7.36
CA ALA A 14 -32.75 -13.79 -6.95
C ALA A 14 -32.04 -13.60 -5.59
N LEU A 15 -32.24 -14.52 -4.65
CA LEU A 15 -31.56 -14.51 -3.35
C LEU A 15 -30.06 -14.75 -3.52
N VAL A 16 -29.66 -15.75 -4.31
CA VAL A 16 -28.26 -16.03 -4.61
C VAL A 16 -27.63 -14.87 -5.37
N ALA A 17 -28.32 -14.30 -6.36
CA ALA A 17 -27.84 -13.11 -7.07
C ALA A 17 -27.70 -11.91 -6.13
N ALA A 18 -28.65 -11.67 -5.23
CA ALA A 18 -28.55 -10.62 -4.23
C ALA A 18 -27.36 -10.87 -3.30
N LEU A 19 -27.16 -12.10 -2.82
CA LEU A 19 -26.07 -12.48 -1.93
C LEU A 19 -24.71 -12.37 -2.64
N VAL A 20 -24.64 -12.78 -3.90
CA VAL A 20 -23.48 -12.61 -4.79
C VAL A 20 -23.17 -11.13 -4.99
N VAL A 21 -24.16 -10.29 -5.33
CA VAL A 21 -23.98 -8.84 -5.50
C VAL A 21 -23.56 -8.17 -4.17
N PHE A 22 -24.08 -8.66 -3.03
CA PHE A 22 -23.77 -8.10 -1.71
C PHE A 22 -22.40 -8.53 -1.18
N TYR A 23 -21.95 -9.76 -1.48
CA TYR A 23 -20.73 -10.35 -0.92
C TYR A 23 -19.55 -10.43 -1.89
N LEU A 24 -19.75 -10.37 -3.22
CA LEU A 24 -18.61 -10.28 -4.16
C LEU A 24 -17.70 -9.09 -3.87
N PRO A 25 -18.22 -7.87 -3.59
CA PRO A 25 -17.39 -6.72 -3.28
C PRO A 25 -16.51 -6.97 -2.05
N SER A 26 -17.08 -7.63 -1.04
CA SER A 26 -16.38 -8.04 0.19
C SER A 26 -15.30 -9.08 -0.08
N LEU A 27 -15.54 -10.02 -1.00
CA LEU A 27 -14.55 -11.04 -1.40
C LEU A 27 -13.41 -10.46 -2.24
N VAL A 28 -13.69 -9.46 -3.08
CA VAL A 28 -12.67 -8.73 -3.83
C VAL A 28 -11.83 -7.88 -2.88
N ALA A 29 -12.44 -7.16 -1.94
CA ALA A 29 -11.71 -6.41 -0.90
C ALA A 29 -10.85 -7.34 -0.02
N TYR A 30 -11.33 -8.53 0.31
CA TYR A 30 -10.59 -9.56 1.06
C TYR A 30 -9.28 -9.98 0.38
N ARG A 31 -9.20 -9.93 -0.96
CA ARG A 31 -7.98 -10.32 -1.69
C ARG A 31 -6.94 -9.21 -1.86
N TYR A 32 -7.30 -7.95 -1.59
CA TYR A 32 -6.45 -6.79 -1.91
C TYR A 32 -6.10 -5.89 -0.72
N THR A 33 -6.62 -6.17 0.48
CA THR A 33 -6.42 -5.33 1.68
C THR A 33 -5.43 -5.97 2.64
N ALA A 34 -4.45 -5.19 3.14
CA ALA A 34 -3.43 -5.68 4.07
C ALA A 34 -4.00 -6.07 5.44
N GLY A 35 -3.30 -7.00 6.12
CA GLY A 35 -3.81 -7.75 7.28
C GLY A 35 -4.25 -6.93 8.50
N SER A 36 -3.86 -5.66 8.60
CA SER A 36 -4.21 -4.77 9.73
C SER A 36 -5.65 -4.25 9.71
N GLN A 37 -6.41 -4.39 8.60
CA GLN A 37 -7.83 -4.00 8.51
C GLN A 37 -8.81 -5.20 8.43
N ASN A 38 -8.34 -6.40 8.79
CA ASN A 38 -9.05 -7.67 8.58
C ASN A 38 -10.44 -7.81 9.26
N ALA A 39 -10.74 -7.05 10.32
CA ALA A 39 -11.97 -7.28 11.10
C ALA A 39 -13.13 -6.30 10.83
N SER A 40 -12.88 -5.15 10.18
CA SER A 40 -13.90 -4.09 10.07
C SER A 40 -14.81 -4.23 8.83
N PHE A 41 -14.32 -4.86 7.76
CA PHE A 41 -15.08 -4.99 6.50
C PHE A 41 -16.13 -6.11 6.51
N LEU A 42 -15.97 -7.13 7.37
CA LEU A 42 -16.97 -8.19 7.54
C LEU A 42 -18.18 -7.74 8.38
N THR A 43 -18.02 -6.72 9.23
CA THR A 43 -19.07 -6.28 10.17
C THR A 43 -19.94 -5.14 9.65
N HIS A 44 -19.50 -4.40 8.62
CA HIS A 44 -20.19 -3.20 8.13
C HIS A 44 -20.27 -3.12 6.59
N PRO A 45 -21.14 -3.93 5.94
CA PRO A 45 -21.25 -4.02 4.48
C PRO A 45 -21.58 -2.69 3.76
N TRP A 46 -22.14 -1.71 4.47
CA TRP A 46 -22.43 -0.37 3.93
C TRP A 46 -21.18 0.45 3.55
N ARG A 47 -20.03 0.24 4.23
CA ARG A 47 -18.76 0.90 3.89
C ARG A 47 -18.21 0.45 2.53
N SER A 48 -18.44 -0.81 2.15
CA SER A 48 -18.06 -1.36 0.85
C SER A 48 -18.79 -0.70 -0.33
N TRP A 49 -20.01 -0.20 -0.12
CA TRP A 49 -20.76 0.54 -1.13
C TRP A 49 -20.22 1.95 -1.34
N ARG A 50 -19.76 2.62 -0.28
CA ARG A 50 -19.07 3.92 -0.40
C ARG A 50 -17.76 3.81 -1.17
N PHE A 51 -17.02 2.70 -1.02
CA PHE A 51 -15.82 2.41 -1.80
C PHE A 51 -16.12 2.27 -3.30
N LEU A 52 -17.18 1.56 -3.68
CA LEU A 52 -17.57 1.40 -5.09
C LEU A 52 -18.13 2.68 -5.70
N VAL A 53 -18.97 3.42 -4.96
CA VAL A 53 -19.44 4.74 -5.41
C VAL A 53 -18.27 5.70 -5.54
N ALA A 54 -17.34 5.71 -4.58
CA ALA A 54 -16.11 6.49 -4.66
C ALA A 54 -15.31 6.13 -5.92
N GLY A 55 -15.13 4.84 -6.20
CA GLY A 55 -14.48 4.31 -7.41
C GLY A 55 -15.15 4.73 -8.72
N LEU A 56 -16.49 4.81 -8.74
CA LEU A 56 -17.27 5.28 -9.90
C LEU A 56 -17.28 6.80 -10.04
N THR A 57 -17.09 7.54 -8.96
CA THR A 57 -16.99 9.01 -8.96
C THR A 57 -15.57 9.54 -9.12
N VAL A 58 -14.58 8.65 -9.29
CA VAL A 58 -13.21 9.06 -9.57
C VAL A 58 -13.18 9.76 -10.94
N PRO A 59 -12.66 11.00 -11.01
CA PRO A 59 -12.45 11.70 -12.27
C PRO A 59 -11.61 10.85 -13.24
N GLY A 60 -11.95 10.89 -14.53
CA GLY A 60 -11.28 10.13 -15.58
C GLY A 60 -9.77 10.37 -15.73
N ASP A 61 -9.17 11.28 -14.96
CA ASP A 61 -7.78 11.71 -15.07
C ASP A 61 -6.85 11.14 -13.98
N SER A 62 -7.33 10.23 -13.12
CA SER A 62 -6.45 9.60 -12.12
C SER A 62 -5.28 8.86 -12.79
N ARG A 63 -4.06 9.10 -12.29
CA ARG A 63 -2.83 8.55 -12.87
C ARG A 63 -2.61 7.08 -12.52
N LEU A 64 -2.93 6.66 -11.30
CA LEU A 64 -2.70 5.30 -10.79
C LEU A 64 -4.01 4.53 -10.60
N LYS A 65 -4.79 4.35 -11.67
CA LYS A 65 -6.13 3.73 -11.57
C LYS A 65 -6.12 2.26 -11.17
N THR A 66 -5.04 1.55 -11.47
CA THR A 66 -4.92 0.11 -11.30
C THR A 66 -3.71 -0.22 -10.43
N SER A 67 -3.77 -1.36 -9.74
CA SER A 67 -2.64 -1.88 -8.97
C SER A 67 -1.41 -2.12 -9.85
N GLY A 68 -1.60 -2.52 -11.11
CA GLY A 68 -0.51 -2.67 -12.08
C GLY A 68 0.19 -1.34 -12.41
N ALA A 69 -0.57 -0.25 -12.58
CA ALA A 69 0.02 1.08 -12.81
C ALA A 69 0.78 1.57 -11.58
N ALA A 70 0.21 1.39 -10.38
CA ALA A 70 0.89 1.72 -9.12
C ALA A 70 2.17 0.89 -8.92
N TYR A 71 2.13 -0.41 -9.22
CA TYR A 71 3.30 -1.27 -9.18
C TYR A 71 4.39 -0.81 -10.15
N GLN A 72 4.04 -0.48 -11.40
CA GLN A 72 5.01 -0.01 -12.38
C GLN A 72 5.64 1.34 -11.99
N GLU A 73 4.86 2.23 -11.40
CA GLU A 73 5.37 3.52 -10.90
C GLU A 73 6.34 3.28 -9.73
N ALA A 74 5.95 2.45 -8.78
CA ALA A 74 6.81 2.04 -7.66
C ALA A 74 8.08 1.34 -8.15
N ASP A 75 7.98 0.40 -9.10
CA ASP A 75 9.16 -0.30 -9.64
C ASP A 75 10.13 0.68 -10.31
N ARG A 76 9.61 1.70 -11.01
CA ARG A 76 10.43 2.78 -11.54
C ARG A 76 11.10 3.58 -10.44
N LEU A 77 10.36 3.93 -9.38
CA LEU A 77 10.85 4.73 -8.24
C LEU A 77 11.96 4.03 -7.45
N PHE A 78 11.84 2.71 -7.27
CA PHE A 78 12.78 1.88 -6.51
C PHE A 78 13.83 1.16 -7.37
N ARG A 79 13.86 1.44 -8.68
CA ARG A 79 14.84 0.85 -9.60
C ARG A 79 16.27 1.15 -9.16
N GLY A 80 17.09 0.10 -9.06
CA GLY A 80 18.49 0.23 -8.64
C GLY A 80 18.68 0.43 -7.13
N SER A 81 17.62 0.36 -6.33
CA SER A 81 17.71 0.34 -4.87
C SER A 81 17.90 -1.08 -4.32
N GLU A 82 18.22 -1.17 -3.03
CA GLU A 82 18.27 -2.45 -2.27
C GLU A 82 16.87 -3.01 -1.97
N LEU A 83 15.81 -2.27 -2.36
CA LEU A 83 14.43 -2.63 -2.14
C LEU A 83 13.83 -3.16 -3.45
N GLU A 84 13.09 -4.25 -3.34
CA GLU A 84 12.33 -4.85 -4.43
C GLU A 84 10.85 -4.62 -4.20
N VAL A 85 10.11 -4.18 -5.21
CA VAL A 85 8.66 -3.98 -5.13
C VAL A 85 7.96 -5.33 -5.24
N VAL A 86 7.15 -5.68 -4.24
CA VAL A 86 6.44 -6.96 -4.14
C VAL A 86 4.97 -6.81 -4.53
N ALA A 87 4.29 -5.79 -4.02
CA ALA A 87 2.87 -5.60 -4.28
C ALA A 87 2.43 -4.14 -4.14
N ALA A 88 1.33 -3.79 -4.79
CA ALA A 88 0.61 -2.53 -4.58
C ALA A 88 -0.80 -2.84 -4.07
N ARG A 89 -1.13 -2.36 -2.88
CA ARG A 89 -2.43 -2.55 -2.21
C ARG A 89 -3.14 -1.22 -2.04
N LEU A 90 -4.45 -1.20 -2.21
CA LEU A 90 -5.22 0.04 -2.14
C LEU A 90 -5.75 0.25 -0.72
N LEU A 91 -5.51 1.44 -0.18
CA LEU A 91 -6.09 1.92 1.07
C LEU A 91 -7.23 2.89 0.78
N TYR A 92 -8.27 2.83 1.61
CA TYR A 92 -9.38 3.80 1.64
C TYR A 92 -9.27 4.61 2.92
N LEU A 93 -8.90 5.89 2.79
CA LEU A 93 -8.61 6.80 3.89
C LEU A 93 -9.51 8.04 3.80
N ASP A 94 -9.68 8.74 4.91
CA ASP A 94 -10.38 10.02 4.93
C ASP A 94 -9.41 11.15 4.47
N PRO A 95 -9.73 11.91 3.41
CA PRO A 95 -8.84 12.95 2.90
C PRO A 95 -8.59 14.06 3.93
N GLY A 96 -7.34 14.48 4.08
CA GLY A 96 -6.95 15.54 5.01
C GLY A 96 -6.74 15.08 6.47
N ASP A 97 -7.15 13.85 6.80
CA ASP A 97 -6.93 13.28 8.12
C ASP A 97 -5.61 12.51 8.16
N ALA A 98 -4.78 12.73 9.19
CA ALA A 98 -3.54 12.03 9.35
C ALA A 98 -3.77 10.51 9.51
N TYR A 99 -3.03 9.72 8.74
CA TYR A 99 -3.04 8.27 8.80
C TYR A 99 -1.67 7.75 9.22
N THR A 100 -1.61 7.13 10.39
CA THR A 100 -0.41 6.50 10.94
C THR A 100 -0.44 5.00 10.69
N PHE A 101 0.69 4.43 10.27
CA PHE A 101 0.85 3.01 9.99
C PHE A 101 2.22 2.51 10.43
N GLU A 102 2.33 1.20 10.61
CA GLU A 102 3.59 0.52 10.92
C GLU A 102 4.20 0.00 9.60
N PRO A 103 5.37 0.49 9.18
CA PRO A 103 6.01 0.04 7.94
C PRO A 103 6.48 -1.42 8.01
N LEU A 104 6.80 -1.89 9.22
CA LEU A 104 7.34 -3.22 9.48
C LEU A 104 6.24 -4.15 10.03
N PRO A 105 6.24 -5.45 9.65
CA PRO A 105 5.42 -6.42 10.34
C PRO A 105 5.84 -6.56 11.82
N ALA A 106 4.90 -6.91 12.70
CA ALA A 106 5.11 -6.91 14.15
C ALA A 106 6.26 -7.83 14.60
N ASP A 107 6.48 -8.93 13.87
CA ASP A 107 7.50 -9.95 14.08
C ASP A 107 8.78 -9.74 13.25
N ALA A 108 8.92 -8.57 12.61
CA ALA A 108 10.07 -8.27 11.77
C ALA A 108 11.39 -8.24 12.55
N ASP A 109 12.45 -8.75 11.94
CA ASP A 109 13.82 -8.57 12.44
C ASP A 109 14.24 -7.10 12.27
N ARG A 110 14.37 -6.37 13.38
CA ARG A 110 14.75 -4.95 13.37
C ARG A 110 16.26 -4.74 13.29
N SER A 111 17.05 -5.82 13.24
CA SER A 111 18.51 -5.74 13.26
C SER A 111 19.06 -5.04 12.02
N GLY A 112 19.62 -3.83 12.21
CA GLY A 112 20.20 -3.03 11.12
C GLY A 112 19.21 -2.09 10.43
N LEU A 113 17.99 -1.95 10.96
CA LEU A 113 17.05 -0.90 10.57
C LEU A 113 17.09 0.28 11.57
N PRO A 114 16.63 1.47 11.15
CA PRO A 114 16.51 2.63 12.03
C PRO A 114 15.50 2.35 13.14
N ALA A 115 15.80 2.80 14.37
CA ALA A 115 14.91 2.60 15.52
C ALA A 115 13.62 3.45 15.42
N ASP A 116 13.63 4.48 14.58
CA ASP A 116 12.52 5.38 14.29
C ASP A 116 11.60 4.87 13.17
N LEU A 117 11.91 3.73 12.54
CA LEU A 117 11.06 3.13 11.50
C LEU A 117 9.81 2.40 12.05
N ASP A 118 9.47 2.58 13.32
CA ASP A 118 8.35 1.90 13.98
C ASP A 118 6.99 2.40 13.48
N GLN A 119 6.85 3.69 13.21
CA GLN A 119 5.62 4.30 12.72
C GLN A 119 5.91 5.41 11.71
N ALA A 120 5.08 5.47 10.67
CA ALA A 120 5.09 6.54 9.69
C ALA A 120 3.69 7.16 9.58
N THR A 121 3.63 8.44 9.22
CA THR A 121 2.36 9.17 9.09
C THR A 121 2.28 9.87 7.74
N ILE A 122 1.13 9.75 7.08
CA ILE A 122 0.79 10.50 5.87
C ILE A 122 -0.47 11.33 6.07
N VAL A 123 -0.63 12.39 5.28
CA VAL A 123 -1.89 13.12 5.17
C VAL A 123 -2.37 12.96 3.72
N PRO A 124 -3.38 12.11 3.46
CA PRO A 124 -3.77 11.78 2.10
C PRO A 124 -4.59 12.94 1.50
N PRO A 125 -4.19 13.48 0.33
CA PRO A 125 -4.97 14.53 -0.34
C PRO A 125 -6.23 13.95 -1.00
N PHE A 126 -6.28 12.63 -1.20
CA PHE A 126 -7.42 11.93 -1.76
C PHE A 126 -7.71 10.64 -1.01
N ARG A 127 -8.96 10.15 -1.11
CA ARG A 127 -9.47 9.03 -0.30
C ARG A 127 -8.88 7.66 -0.65
N PHE A 128 -8.07 7.61 -1.71
CA PHE A 128 -7.44 6.41 -2.21
C PHE A 128 -5.93 6.61 -2.20
N VAL A 129 -5.22 5.69 -1.56
CA VAL A 129 -3.76 5.69 -1.47
C VAL A 129 -3.26 4.29 -1.80
N TRP A 130 -2.21 4.19 -2.62
CA TRP A 130 -1.53 2.92 -2.86
C TRP A 130 -0.45 2.71 -1.81
N GLN A 131 -0.62 1.68 -0.99
CA GLN A 131 0.44 1.14 -0.16
C GLN A 131 1.30 0.20 -1.01
N ILE A 132 2.59 0.52 -1.08
CA ILE A 132 3.57 -0.28 -1.80
C ILE A 132 4.32 -1.16 -0.80
N GLU A 133 4.13 -2.47 -0.94
CA GLU A 133 4.87 -3.47 -0.19
C GLU A 133 6.13 -3.83 -0.97
N GLY A 134 7.23 -3.97 -0.25
CA GLY A 134 8.52 -4.34 -0.79
C GLY A 134 9.28 -5.29 0.10
N ARG A 135 10.45 -5.67 -0.40
CA ARG A 135 11.37 -6.59 0.27
C ARG A 135 12.78 -6.05 0.19
N VAL A 136 13.51 -6.09 1.29
CA VAL A 136 14.96 -5.81 1.30
C VAL A 136 15.69 -6.99 0.64
N ARG A 137 16.42 -6.75 -0.45
CA ARG A 137 17.07 -7.80 -1.26
C ARG A 137 18.06 -8.66 -0.47
N ARG A 138 18.82 -8.04 0.45
CA ARG A 138 19.87 -8.72 1.22
C ARG A 138 19.33 -9.57 2.37
N SER A 139 18.36 -9.06 3.13
CA SER A 139 17.80 -9.75 4.29
C SER A 139 16.57 -10.58 3.97
N GLY A 140 15.91 -10.32 2.84
CA GLY A 140 14.62 -10.94 2.48
C GLY A 140 13.44 -10.41 3.29
N GLN A 141 13.65 -9.37 4.09
CA GLN A 141 12.64 -8.80 4.97
C GLN A 141 11.57 -8.02 4.22
N ASP A 142 10.31 -8.30 4.51
CA ASP A 142 9.15 -7.60 3.94
C ASP A 142 8.82 -6.35 4.77
N LEU A 143 8.46 -5.26 4.08
CA LEU A 143 8.07 -3.98 4.67
C LEU A 143 7.22 -3.15 3.69
N VAL A 144 6.55 -2.13 4.20
CA VAL A 144 6.00 -1.04 3.38
C VAL A 144 7.16 -0.14 2.97
N ILE A 145 7.30 0.09 1.66
CA ILE A 145 8.40 0.88 1.10
C ILE A 145 7.95 2.26 0.60
N ALA A 146 6.68 2.43 0.26
CA ALA A 146 6.13 3.72 -0.15
C ALA A 146 4.61 3.81 0.02
N MET A 147 4.11 5.04 0.06
CA MET A 147 2.70 5.38 -0.11
C MET A 147 2.56 6.33 -1.31
N LEU A 148 1.67 6.03 -2.26
CA LEU A 148 1.44 6.87 -3.44
C LEU A 148 0.00 7.39 -3.48
N ASP A 149 -0.18 8.66 -3.81
CA ASP A 149 -1.52 9.20 -4.05
C ASP A 149 -2.13 8.58 -5.31
N TYR A 150 -3.38 8.12 -5.19
CA TYR A 150 -4.06 7.44 -6.29
C TYR A 150 -4.33 8.35 -7.50
N ARG A 151 -4.59 9.64 -7.25
CA ARG A 151 -5.03 10.58 -8.29
C ARG A 151 -3.83 11.21 -9.00
N SER A 152 -2.91 11.83 -8.25
CA SER A 152 -1.75 12.52 -8.82
C SER A 152 -0.60 11.57 -9.14
N GLY A 153 -0.48 10.45 -8.40
CA GLY A 153 0.69 9.59 -8.43
C GLY A 153 1.86 10.12 -7.61
N ASP A 154 1.65 11.17 -6.81
CA ASP A 154 2.69 11.73 -5.96
C ASP A 154 3.08 10.75 -4.86
N VAL A 155 4.35 10.79 -4.46
CA VAL A 155 4.85 10.03 -3.32
C VAL A 155 4.43 10.74 -2.04
N LEU A 156 3.58 10.09 -1.25
CA LEU A 156 3.13 10.58 0.05
C LEU A 156 4.09 10.19 1.17
N TRP A 157 4.82 9.08 0.99
CA TRP A 157 5.85 8.60 1.91
C TRP A 157 6.81 7.65 1.18
N ASP A 158 8.10 7.70 1.53
CA ASP A 158 9.17 6.86 0.99
C ASP A 158 10.10 6.41 2.12
N VAL A 159 10.23 5.09 2.30
CA VAL A 159 11.07 4.50 3.36
C VAL A 159 12.54 4.94 3.27
N ARG A 160 13.02 5.32 2.08
CA ARG A 160 14.41 5.77 1.88
C ARG A 160 14.73 7.09 2.57
N GLU A 161 13.71 7.90 2.82
CA GLU A 161 13.87 9.17 3.54
C GLU A 161 14.07 8.95 5.05
N GLU A 162 13.56 7.84 5.57
CA GLU A 162 13.72 7.42 6.97
C GLU A 162 15.00 6.59 7.20
N LEU A 163 15.55 6.02 6.13
CA LEU A 163 16.80 5.29 6.21
C LEU A 163 17.96 6.28 6.34
N PRO A 164 18.91 6.09 7.29
CA PRO A 164 20.04 6.98 7.44
C PRO A 164 20.78 7.09 6.11
N PRO A 165 21.20 8.31 5.71
CA PRO A 165 21.99 8.47 4.51
C PRO A 165 23.18 7.53 4.65
N ARG A 166 23.36 6.62 3.68
CA ARG A 166 24.58 5.81 3.63
C ARG A 166 25.72 6.79 3.74
N HIS A 167 26.45 6.76 4.86
CA HIS A 167 27.72 7.45 4.94
C HIS A 167 28.47 7.01 3.69
N THR A 168 28.64 7.94 2.74
CA THR A 168 29.74 7.85 1.80
C THR A 168 30.94 7.51 2.67
N GLN A 169 31.47 6.30 2.53
CA GLN A 169 32.80 5.97 2.95
C GLN A 169 33.70 6.97 2.21
N SER A 170 33.85 8.16 2.79
CA SER A 170 34.89 9.08 2.41
C SER A 170 36.16 8.36 2.81
N THR A 171 36.79 7.78 1.81
CA THR A 171 38.05 7.07 1.86
C THR A 171 38.95 7.70 2.90
N TYR A 172 39.22 6.93 3.96
CA TYR A 172 40.35 7.18 4.85
C TYR A 172 41.60 7.21 3.97
N SER A 173 42.10 8.40 3.67
CA SER A 173 43.47 8.60 3.18
C SER A 173 44.35 8.84 4.41
N PRO A 174 45.13 7.86 4.87
CA PRO A 174 46.20 8.14 5.81
C PRO A 174 47.32 8.80 5.01
N THR A 175 47.37 10.12 4.96
CA THR A 175 48.51 10.81 4.34
C THR A 175 49.18 11.74 5.34
N ARG A 176 50.12 11.11 6.06
CA ARG A 176 51.46 11.61 6.36
C ARG A 176 51.57 12.95 7.10
N ARG A 177 51.75 12.81 8.41
CA ARG A 177 52.82 13.43 9.22
C ARG A 177 53.79 14.30 8.41
N ARG A 178 53.75 15.61 8.58
CA ARG A 178 54.94 16.46 8.49
C ARG A 178 54.87 17.55 9.55
N ALA A 179 55.62 17.30 10.63
CA ALA A 179 56.05 18.33 11.56
C ALA A 179 56.83 19.42 10.80
N ARG A 180 56.59 20.68 11.13
CA ARG A 180 57.59 21.73 10.97
C ARG A 180 57.44 22.75 12.08
N SER A 181 58.44 22.77 12.95
CA SER A 181 58.73 23.86 13.86
C SER A 181 59.23 25.06 13.07
N THR A 182 58.87 26.26 13.53
CA THR A 182 59.75 27.41 13.72
C THR A 182 59.04 28.36 14.66
#